data_AF-A0A9W9VA85-F1
#
_entry.id   AF-A0A9W9VA85-F1
#
_cell.length_a   1.000
_cell.length_b   1.000
_cell.length_c   1.000
_cell.angle_alpha   90.00
_cell.angle_beta   90.00
_cell.angle_gamma   90.00
#
_symmetry.space_group_name_H-M   'P 1'
#
loop_
_entity.id
_entity.type
_entity.pdbx_description
1 polymer ?
#
loop_
_entity_poly.entity_id
_entity_poly.type
_entity_poly.pdbx_seq_one_letter_code
_entity_poly.pdbx_strand_id
1 'polypeptide(L)'
;MARGNDTASKIFYKGRSDDFIVFVDDLEILKKWKNDRSIPLTEVLNGWKIFLTHSHGAQGVLDTASQSSLQNEFGTTKEEECMVKILEGGEFQASTAREREGGKNDSNGSR
;
A
#
# COMPACT_ATOMS: atom_id res chain seq x y z
N MET A 1 -22.77 7.11 -15.00
CA MET A 1 -21.38 7.06 -15.48
C MET A 1 -20.58 6.20 -14.53
N ALA A 2 -20.40 4.91 -14.86
CA ALA A 2 -19.63 3.97 -14.05
C ALA A 2 -18.14 4.33 -14.18
N ARG A 3 -17.65 5.16 -13.26
CA ARG A 3 -16.21 5.32 -13.06
C ARG A 3 -15.75 4.04 -12.38
N GLY A 4 -15.18 3.14 -13.15
CA GLY A 4 -14.44 2.00 -12.63
C GLY A 4 -13.47 2.54 -11.60
N ASN A 5 -13.78 2.26 -10.34
CA ASN A 5 -13.01 2.68 -9.20
C ASN A 5 -11.78 1.77 -9.14
N ASP A 6 -10.87 1.95 -10.08
CA ASP A 6 -9.50 1.43 -10.05
C ASP A 6 -8.75 2.23 -8.96
N THR A 7 -9.26 2.18 -7.73
CA THR A 7 -8.52 2.61 -6.55
C THR A 7 -7.64 1.44 -6.16
N ALA A 8 -6.65 1.14 -7.01
CA ALA A 8 -5.55 0.27 -6.65
C ALA A 8 -5.04 0.75 -5.29
N SER A 9 -5.21 -0.12 -4.31
CA SER A 9 -5.02 0.21 -2.93
C SER A 9 -3.56 -0.04 -2.58
N LYS A 10 -2.91 0.98 -2.02
CA LYS A 10 -1.48 0.91 -1.72
C LYS A 10 -1.30 0.53 -0.26
N ILE A 11 -0.59 -0.55 -0.01
CA ILE A 11 -0.16 -0.92 1.33
C ILE A 11 1.28 -0.43 1.49
N PHE A 12 1.48 0.49 2.42
CA PHE A 12 2.76 1.07 2.76
C PHE A 12 3.32 0.35 3.99
N TYR A 13 4.50 -0.23 3.87
CA TYR A 13 5.21 -0.86 4.97
C TYR A 13 6.48 -0.06 5.26
N LYS A 14 6.54 0.50 6.46
CA LYS A 14 7.73 1.18 6.94
C LYS A 14 8.73 0.15 7.46
N GLY A 15 9.77 -0.11 6.69
CA GLY A 15 10.86 -0.96 7.11
C GLY A 15 11.82 -0.24 8.06
N ARG A 16 12.92 -0.91 8.38
CA ARG A 16 14.00 -0.37 9.22
C ARG A 16 14.96 0.49 8.40
N SER A 17 15.28 0.05 7.19
CA SER A 17 16.21 0.73 6.29
C SER A 17 15.49 1.36 5.11
N ASP A 18 14.50 0.66 4.56
CA ASP A 18 13.78 1.09 3.36
C ASP A 18 12.27 0.94 3.55
N ASP A 19 11.51 1.78 2.85
CA ASP A 19 10.06 1.68 2.84
C ASP A 19 9.61 0.87 1.64
N PHE A 20 8.63 -0.01 1.86
CA PHE A 20 8.10 -0.91 0.86
C PHE A 20 6.63 -0.60 0.57
N ILE A 21 6.24 -0.75 -0.68
CA ILE A 21 4.87 -0.54 -1.14
C ILE A 21 4.45 -1.74 -1.97
N VAL A 22 3.27 -2.26 -1.68
CA VAL A 22 2.60 -3.25 -2.52
C VAL A 22 1.24 -2.74 -2.95
N PHE A 23 0.83 -3.12 -4.15
CA PHE A 23 -0.46 -2.77 -4.70
C PHE A 23 -1.41 -3.95 -4.54
N VAL A 24 -2.57 -3.69 -3.96
CA VAL A 24 -3.67 -4.67 -3.86
C VAL A 24 -4.81 -4.22 -4.75
N ASP A 25 -5.46 -5.19 -5.38
CA ASP A 25 -6.61 -4.93 -6.26
C ASP A 25 -7.81 -4.50 -5.41
N ASP A 26 -8.06 -5.24 -4.33
CA ASP A 26 -9.23 -5.04 -3.49
C ASP A 26 -8.92 -5.19 -2.00
N LEU A 27 -9.32 -4.17 -1.21
CA LEU A 27 -9.14 -4.17 0.24
C LEU A 27 -10.09 -5.11 0.96
N GLU A 28 -11.25 -5.39 0.38
CA GLU A 28 -12.20 -6.33 0.97
C GLU A 28 -11.61 -7.73 0.92
N ILE A 29 -10.97 -8.08 -0.20
CA ILE A 29 -10.22 -9.34 -0.32
C ILE A 29 -9.04 -9.36 0.66
N LEU A 30 -8.29 -8.26 0.82
CA LEU A 30 -7.23 -8.19 1.82
C LEU A 30 -7.75 -8.41 3.25
N LYS A 31 -8.88 -7.80 3.61
CA LYS A 31 -9.52 -7.99 4.93
C LYS A 31 -9.97 -9.43 5.13
N LYS A 32 -10.55 -10.05 4.10
CA LYS A 32 -10.91 -11.46 4.10
C LYS A 32 -9.67 -12.33 4.27
N TRP A 33 -8.60 -12.06 3.53
CA TRP A 33 -7.34 -12.78 3.63
C TRP A 33 -6.70 -12.67 5.03
N LYS A 34 -6.79 -11.49 5.67
CA LYS A 34 -6.36 -11.31 7.07
C LYS A 34 -7.15 -12.18 8.05
N ASN A 35 -8.39 -12.54 7.73
CA ASN A 35 -9.23 -13.41 8.55
C ASN A 35 -9.09 -14.90 8.17
N ASP A 36 -8.97 -15.18 6.86
CA ASP A 36 -8.90 -16.50 6.27
C ASP A 36 -7.70 -16.60 5.31
N ARG A 37 -6.68 -17.35 5.73
CA ARG A 37 -5.46 -17.56 4.92
C ARG A 37 -5.62 -18.62 3.82
N SER A 38 -6.83 -19.11 3.54
CA SER A 38 -7.06 -20.03 2.42
C SER A 38 -7.10 -19.29 1.09
N ILE A 39 -7.29 -17.96 1.12
CA ILE A 39 -7.27 -17.11 -0.07
C ILE A 39 -5.83 -16.96 -0.56
N PRO A 40 -5.54 -17.25 -1.84
CA PRO A 40 -4.21 -17.07 -2.39
C PRO A 40 -3.88 -15.59 -2.58
N LEU A 41 -2.64 -15.21 -2.28
CA LEU A 41 -2.15 -13.83 -2.44
C LEU A 41 -2.29 -13.31 -3.88
N THR A 42 -2.32 -14.21 -4.88
CA THR A 42 -2.56 -13.87 -6.30
C THR A 42 -3.90 -13.24 -6.56
N GLU A 43 -4.90 -13.51 -5.73
CA GLU A 43 -6.21 -12.87 -5.84
C GLU A 43 -6.29 -11.55 -5.06
N VAL A 44 -5.36 -11.32 -4.13
CA VAL A 44 -5.32 -10.09 -3.32
C VAL A 44 -4.47 -9.01 -3.99
N LEU A 45 -3.33 -9.41 -4.56
CA LEU A 45 -2.30 -8.52 -5.07
C LEU A 45 -2.57 -8.14 -6.53
N ASN A 46 -2.35 -6.86 -6.86
CA ASN A 46 -2.33 -6.38 -8.24
C ASN A 46 -0.94 -6.68 -8.88
N GLY A 47 -0.60 -7.97 -8.91
CA GLY A 47 0.66 -8.48 -9.46
C GLY A 47 1.77 -8.73 -8.42
N TRP A 48 2.72 -9.57 -8.80
CA TRP A 48 3.84 -10.00 -7.95
C TRP A 48 5.01 -9.01 -8.01
N LYS A 49 4.78 -7.77 -7.58
CA LYS A 49 5.82 -6.74 -7.56
C LYS A 49 5.81 -5.98 -6.24
N ILE A 50 6.96 -5.98 -5.58
CA ILE A 50 7.21 -5.16 -4.39
C ILE A 50 7.94 -3.92 -4.86
N PHE A 51 7.42 -2.76 -4.50
CA PHE A 51 8.06 -1.48 -4.77
C PHE A 51 8.74 -0.96 -3.52
N LEU A 52 9.79 -0.17 -3.69
CA LEU A 52 10.44 0.54 -2.60
C LEU A 52 10.52 2.03 -2.91
N THR A 53 10.50 2.85 -1.85
CA THR A 53 10.47 4.32 -1.99
C THR A 53 11.77 4.99 -1.58
N HIS A 54 12.78 4.22 -1.14
CA HIS A 54 14.05 4.76 -0.61
C HIS A 54 13.86 5.88 0.43
N SER A 55 12.88 5.74 1.33
CA SER A 55 12.52 6.76 2.31
C SER A 55 11.97 8.09 1.75
N HIS A 56 11.56 8.15 0.48
CA HIS A 56 10.90 9.33 -0.12
C HIS A 56 9.38 9.38 0.15
N GLY A 57 8.83 8.43 0.91
CA GLY A 57 7.41 8.38 1.25
C GLY A 57 6.52 7.90 0.10
N ALA A 58 5.21 7.88 0.34
CA ALA A 58 4.22 7.25 -0.56
C ALA A 58 4.01 7.95 -1.94
N GLN A 59 4.67 9.10 -2.17
CA GLN A 59 4.53 9.91 -3.38
C GLN A 59 5.86 10.09 -4.14
N GLY A 60 6.92 9.39 -3.72
CA GLY A 60 8.22 9.38 -4.39
C GLY A 60 8.26 8.46 -5.61
N VAL A 61 9.45 8.35 -6.22
CA VAL A 61 9.72 7.37 -7.27
C VAL A 61 9.63 5.97 -6.66
N LEU A 62 8.81 5.13 -7.27
CA LEU A 62 8.67 3.73 -6.90
C LEU A 62 9.67 2.92 -7.72
N ASP A 63 10.68 2.37 -7.08
CA ASP A 63 11.60 1.43 -7.72
C ASP A 63 11.21 -0.01 -7.38
N THR A 64 11.60 -0.98 -8.21
CA THR A 64 11.29 -2.38 -7.96
C THR A 64 12.26 -2.92 -6.92
N ALA A 65 11.73 -3.52 -5.84
CA ALA A 65 12.57 -4.08 -4.81
C ALA A 65 13.42 -5.22 -5.36
N SER A 66 14.74 -5.10 -5.18
CA SER A 66 15.68 -6.16 -5.51
C SER A 66 15.67 -7.25 -4.43
N GLN A 67 15.98 -8.50 -4.79
CA GLN A 67 16.09 -9.60 -3.82
C GLN A 67 17.05 -9.30 -2.67
N SER A 68 18.14 -8.57 -2.94
CA SER A 68 19.09 -8.12 -1.92
C SER A 68 18.46 -7.16 -0.90
N SER A 69 17.61 -6.23 -1.35
CA SER A 69 16.90 -5.30 -0.47
C SER A 69 15.90 -6.04 0.42
N LEU A 70 15.17 -7.00 -0.16
CA LEU A 70 14.23 -7.85 0.58
C LEU A 70 14.95 -8.71 1.63
N GLN A 71 16.08 -9.31 1.27
CA GLN A 71 16.87 -10.11 2.21
C GLN A 71 17.47 -9.26 3.33
N ASN A 72 17.94 -8.05 3.02
CA ASN A 72 18.50 -7.15 4.02
C ASN A 72 17.43 -6.68 5.03
N GLU A 73 16.20 -6.44 4.58
CA GLU A 73 15.13 -5.96 5.45
C GLU A 73 14.37 -7.11 6.16
N PHE A 74 13.90 -8.08 5.40
CA PHE A 74 13.03 -9.15 5.89
C PHE A 74 13.79 -10.40 6.32
N GLY A 75 15.08 -10.51 6.00
CA GLY A 75 15.91 -11.69 6.23
C GLY A 75 15.66 -12.85 5.25
N THR A 76 14.80 -12.65 4.23
CA THR A 76 14.39 -13.68 3.28
C THR A 76 14.48 -13.19 1.85
N THR A 77 14.89 -14.07 0.94
CA THR A 77 14.87 -13.82 -0.51
C THR A 77 13.53 -14.21 -1.14
N LYS A 78 12.63 -14.83 -0.36
CA LYS A 78 11.31 -15.24 -0.84
C LYS A 78 10.36 -14.06 -0.86
N GLU A 79 10.02 -13.62 -2.06
CA GLU A 79 9.09 -12.51 -2.30
C GLU A 79 7.72 -12.76 -1.64
N GLU A 80 7.25 -14.02 -1.63
CA GLU A 80 5.98 -14.40 -1.01
C GLU A 80 5.97 -14.12 0.50
N GLU A 81 7.03 -14.47 1.21
CA GLU A 81 7.13 -14.24 2.65
C GLU A 81 7.24 -12.75 2.97
N CYS A 82 7.96 -12.00 2.12
CA CYS A 82 8.02 -10.54 2.21
C CYS A 82 6.64 -9.92 2.02
N MET A 83 5.87 -10.37 1.02
CA MET A 83 4.51 -9.88 0.78
C MET A 83 3.59 -10.13 1.98
N VAL A 84 3.62 -11.33 2.56
CA VAL A 84 2.85 -11.64 3.77
C VAL A 84 3.21 -10.66 4.90
N LYS A 85 4.50 -10.46 5.17
CA LYS A 85 4.95 -9.52 6.20
C LYS A 85 4.52 -8.08 5.93
N ILE A 86 4.60 -7.62 4.69
CA ILE A 86 4.17 -6.29 4.26
C ILE A 86 2.66 -6.15 4.41
N LEU A 87 1.86 -7.16 4.08
CA LEU A 87 0.40 -7.10 4.22
C LEU A 87 -0.05 -7.16 5.69
N GLU A 88 0.67 -7.92 6.52
CA GLU A 88 0.38 -8.05 7.96
C GLU A 88 0.77 -6.78 8.72
N GLY A 89 1.98 -6.26 8.50
CA GLY A 89 2.53 -5.10 9.22
C GLY A 89 2.39 -3.76 8.50
N GLY A 90 1.93 -3.76 7.26
CA GLY A 90 1.80 -2.56 6.44
C GLY A 90 0.51 -1.79 6.74
N GLU A 91 0.60 -0.48 6.62
CA GLU A 91 -0.51 0.43 6.75
C GLU A 91 -1.16 0.67 5.39
N PHE A 92 -2.49 0.61 5.35
CA PHE A 92 -3.23 0.95 4.15
C PHE A 92 -3.19 2.46 3.94
N GLN A 93 -2.53 2.90 2.87
CA GLN A 93 -2.77 4.21 2.31
C GLN A 93 -3.89 4.09 1.30
N ALA A 94 -5.07 4.56 1.70
CA ALA A 94 -6.05 4.96 0.71
C ALA A 94 -5.37 6.01 -0.16
N SER A 95 -5.40 5.80 -1.47
CA SER A 95 -5.41 6.88 -2.47
C SER A 95 -6.70 7.71 -2.28
N THR A 96 -6.98 8.14 -1.06
CA THR A 96 -7.65 9.39 -0.82
C THR A 96 -6.69 10.38 -1.48
N ALA A 97 -7.01 10.72 -2.73
CA ALA A 97 -7.10 12.13 -3.04
C ALA A 97 -7.67 12.74 -1.78
N ARG A 98 -6.79 13.29 -0.93
CA ARG A 98 -7.20 14.18 0.13
C ARG A 98 -7.83 15.28 -0.68
N GLU A 99 -9.12 15.10 -0.95
CA GLU A 99 -10.09 16.17 -0.94
C GLU A 99 -9.64 16.91 0.30
N ARG A 100 -8.82 17.93 0.04
CA ARG A 100 -8.57 18.97 0.99
C ARG A 100 -10.00 19.41 1.21
N GLU A 101 -10.64 18.87 2.23
CA GLU A 101 -11.76 19.48 2.90
C GLU A 101 -11.22 20.88 3.16
N GLY A 102 -11.52 21.77 2.21
CA GLY A 102 -11.03 23.12 2.19
C GLY A 102 -11.49 23.67 3.52
N GLY A 103 -10.52 24.00 4.37
CA GLY A 103 -10.80 24.47 5.71
C GLY A 103 -11.94 25.47 5.64
N LYS A 104 -13.02 25.16 6.35
CA LYS A 104 -14.18 26.02 6.56
C LYS A 104 -13.75 27.49 6.58
N ASN A 105 -14.09 28.24 5.55
CA ASN A 105 -14.22 29.69 5.70
C ASN A 105 -15.71 30.02 5.73
N ASP A 106 -16.35 29.59 6.82
CA ASP A 106 -17.67 30.09 7.23
C ASP A 106 -17.44 31.40 8.02
N SER A 107 -16.84 32.40 7.37
CA SER A 107 -16.79 33.76 7.91
C SER A 107 -18.06 34.48 7.46
N ASN A 108 -19.14 34.18 8.18
CA ASN A 108 -20.34 34.99 8.23
C ASN A 108 -19.97 36.39 8.77
N GLY A 109 -19.68 37.31 7.86
CA GLY A 109 -19.55 38.73 8.14
C GLY A 109 -20.79 39.45 7.65
N SER A 110 -21.85 39.43 8.46
CA SER A 110 -23.04 40.25 8.25
C SER A 110 -22.65 41.72 8.05
N ARG A 111 -23.19 42.34 6.99
CA ARG A 111 -23.48 43.77 6.93
C ARG A 111 -24.86 43.94 6.35
#